data_AF-A0A8B6FEM4-F1
#
_entry.id   AF-A0A8B6FEM4-F1
#
_cell.length_a   1.000
_cell.length_b   1.000
_cell.length_c   1.000
_cell.angle_alpha   90.00
_cell.angle_beta   90.00
_cell.angle_gamma   90.00
#
_symmetry.space_group_name_H-M   'P 1'
#
loop_
_entity.id
_entity.type
_entity.pdbx_description
1 polymer ?
#
loop_
_entity_poly.entity_id
_entity_poly.type
_entity_poly.pdbx_seq_one_letter_code
_entity_poly.pdbx_strand_id
1 'polypeptide(L)'
;MSASISSSQEEELLGSPTARELEQDISESQAVHQNLLDYSEQADSLILSKDMDQQSEWSADQLSILSENLSYYTTCVNIVKRIHTEGPAESKKLPKFPSLPKRKLLSLYGEQAKKRKMMTPEELHQYLITKEIDVTKTARKEVFIFSASDITTPDIAVAKLQEGYRQIQRQEATSMCFNLQYGYLLDVTFELYAKEKESGLQGQKWDDWLKQNIGISSSYSRKLREISRLLRPYMLRFSTVGLPFIEVYSMRKELKKTRDGFGYD
;
A
#
# COMPACT_ATOMS: atom_id res chain seq x y z
N MET A 1 -18.46 -28.32 58.07
CA MET A 1 -17.45 -27.98 57.04
C MET A 1 -17.92 -28.61 55.75
N SER A 2 -18.68 -27.85 54.96
CA SER A 2 -19.36 -28.32 53.76
C SER A 2 -18.60 -27.76 52.57
N ALA A 3 -17.97 -28.63 51.79
CA ALA A 3 -17.28 -28.27 50.57
C ALA A 3 -18.30 -28.28 49.42
N SER A 4 -18.60 -27.09 48.89
CA SER A 4 -19.41 -26.90 47.69
C SER A 4 -18.55 -27.16 46.45
N ILE A 5 -18.98 -28.11 45.61
CA ILE A 5 -18.39 -28.37 44.30
C ILE A 5 -19.31 -27.77 43.22
N SER A 6 -18.69 -26.93 42.38
CA SER A 6 -18.88 -26.72 40.94
C SER A 6 -20.27 -26.43 40.35
N SER A 7 -20.41 -25.25 39.73
CA SER A 7 -21.20 -25.07 38.50
C SER A 7 -20.75 -23.80 37.75
N SER A 8 -19.72 -23.91 36.90
CA SER A 8 -19.46 -22.89 35.86
C SER A 8 -18.45 -23.42 34.83
N GLN A 9 -18.89 -24.38 34.04
CA GLN A 9 -18.35 -24.65 32.70
C GLN A 9 -19.56 -24.87 31.79
N GLU A 10 -20.18 -23.78 31.36
CA GLU A 10 -21.01 -23.79 30.14
C GLU A 10 -20.05 -23.56 28.98
N GLU A 11 -19.63 -24.66 28.35
CA GLU A 11 -18.99 -24.64 27.04
C GLU A 11 -19.99 -24.13 26.00
N GLU A 12 -19.65 -23.02 25.35
CA GLU A 12 -20.26 -22.59 24.08
C GLU A 12 -20.02 -23.68 23.03
N LEU A 13 -21.01 -24.55 22.86
CA LEU A 13 -21.17 -25.45 21.71
C LEU A 13 -21.42 -24.60 20.46
N LEU A 14 -20.34 -24.12 19.84
CA LEU A 14 -20.36 -23.67 18.45
C LEU A 14 -20.80 -24.86 17.59
N GLY A 15 -22.00 -24.76 17.02
CA GLY A 15 -22.62 -25.79 16.21
C GLY A 15 -21.67 -26.25 15.11
N SER A 16 -21.22 -27.50 15.22
CA SER A 16 -20.43 -28.12 14.17
C SER A 16 -21.30 -28.19 12.90
N PRO A 17 -20.76 -27.81 11.73
CA PRO A 17 -21.50 -27.84 10.48
C PRO A 17 -22.07 -29.24 10.28
N THR A 18 -23.34 -29.28 9.91
CA THR A 18 -24.03 -30.53 9.61
C THR A 18 -23.37 -31.20 8.41
N ALA A 19 -23.42 -32.53 8.34
CA ALA A 19 -22.84 -33.29 7.22
C ALA A 19 -23.31 -32.79 5.85
N ARG A 20 -24.54 -32.26 5.78
CA ARG A 20 -25.13 -31.68 4.58
C ARG A 20 -24.52 -30.33 4.17
N GLU A 21 -24.14 -29.49 5.13
CA GLU A 21 -23.44 -28.22 4.87
C GLU A 21 -22.02 -28.51 4.36
N LEU A 22 -21.34 -29.51 4.94
CA LEU A 22 -20.03 -29.98 4.46
C LEU A 22 -20.09 -30.54 3.04
N GLU A 23 -21.11 -31.32 2.69
CA GLU A 23 -21.28 -31.84 1.32
C GLU A 23 -21.55 -30.73 0.31
N GLN A 24 -22.32 -29.71 0.70
CA GLN A 24 -22.57 -28.55 -0.15
C GLN A 24 -21.28 -27.75 -0.39
N ASP A 25 -20.51 -27.46 0.65
CA ASP A 25 -19.22 -26.76 0.53
C ASP A 25 -18.23 -27.51 -0.36
N ILE A 26 -18.19 -28.85 -0.26
CA ILE A 26 -17.34 -29.69 -1.12
C ILE A 26 -17.81 -29.61 -2.58
N SER A 27 -19.12 -29.68 -2.82
CA SER A 27 -19.68 -29.59 -4.17
C SER A 27 -19.44 -28.22 -4.81
N GLU A 28 -19.59 -27.14 -4.05
CA GLU A 28 -19.34 -25.77 -4.51
C GLU A 28 -17.84 -25.57 -4.83
N SER A 29 -16.96 -26.08 -3.97
CA SER A 29 -15.52 -26.05 -4.19
C SER A 29 -15.10 -26.81 -5.46
N GLN A 30 -15.68 -28.00 -5.69
CA GLN A 30 -15.44 -28.79 -6.90
C GLN A 30 -15.93 -28.09 -8.17
N ALA A 31 -17.11 -27.46 -8.13
CA ALA A 31 -17.65 -26.70 -9.26
C ALA A 31 -16.78 -25.49 -9.61
N VAL A 32 -16.28 -24.76 -8.61
CA VAL A 32 -15.33 -23.65 -8.82
C VAL A 32 -14.02 -24.15 -9.43
N HIS A 33 -13.51 -25.29 -8.97
CA HIS A 33 -12.29 -25.88 -9.51
C HIS A 33 -12.45 -26.31 -10.97
N GLN A 34 -13.58 -26.92 -11.33
CA GLN A 34 -13.84 -27.32 -12.71
C GLN A 34 -13.92 -26.11 -13.64
N ASN A 35 -14.62 -25.05 -13.24
CA ASN A 35 -14.66 -23.81 -14.02
C ASN A 35 -13.25 -23.22 -14.26
N LEU A 36 -12.36 -23.26 -13.26
CA LEU A 36 -10.97 -22.80 -13.38
C LEU A 36 -10.15 -23.64 -14.38
N LEU A 37 -10.36 -24.96 -14.41
CA LEU A 37 -9.73 -25.85 -15.38
C LEU A 37 -10.23 -25.57 -16.80
N ASP A 38 -11.55 -25.39 -16.97
CA ASP A 38 -12.16 -25.08 -18.26
C ASP A 38 -11.65 -23.72 -18.80
N TYR A 39 -11.49 -22.71 -17.95
CA TYR A 39 -10.88 -21.42 -18.33
C TYR A 39 -9.39 -21.56 -18.70
N SER A 40 -8.65 -22.44 -18.02
CA SER A 40 -7.25 -22.73 -18.34
C SER A 40 -7.10 -23.39 -19.72
N GLU A 41 -7.95 -24.37 -20.03
CA GLU A 41 -7.93 -25.07 -21.32
C GLU A 41 -8.37 -24.15 -22.47
N GLN A 42 -9.36 -23.29 -22.24
CA GLN A 42 -9.74 -22.26 -23.21
C GLN A 42 -8.63 -21.24 -23.44
N ALA A 43 -7.91 -20.84 -22.39
CA ALA A 43 -6.76 -19.93 -22.52
C ALA A 43 -5.60 -20.57 -23.30
N ASP A 44 -5.30 -21.85 -23.08
CA ASP A 44 -4.28 -22.57 -23.84
C ASP A 44 -4.66 -22.69 -25.34
N SER A 45 -5.97 -22.76 -25.67
CA SER A 45 -6.47 -22.72 -27.06
C SER A 45 -6.38 -21.34 -27.73
N LEU A 46 -6.47 -20.26 -26.95
CA LEU A 46 -6.40 -18.86 -27.43
C LEU A 46 -4.97 -18.35 -27.63
N ILE A 47 -3.97 -18.98 -26.99
CA ILE A 47 -2.60 -18.48 -26.98
C ILE A 47 -1.84 -18.72 -28.30
N LEU A 48 -2.30 -19.60 -29.20
CA LEU A 48 -1.57 -19.95 -30.42
C LEU A 48 -2.46 -20.25 -31.63
N SER A 49 -3.34 -19.31 -32.04
CA SER A 49 -3.70 -19.28 -33.47
C SER A 49 -2.52 -18.69 -34.23
N LYS A 50 -1.83 -19.55 -35.00
CA LYS A 50 -0.66 -19.27 -35.84
C LYS A 50 -0.91 -18.25 -36.98
N ASP A 51 -2.10 -17.64 -36.99
CA ASP A 51 -2.64 -16.81 -38.07
C ASP A 51 -2.57 -15.30 -37.76
N MET A 52 -1.88 -14.88 -36.69
CA MET A 52 -1.67 -13.45 -36.42
C MET A 52 -0.76 -12.72 -37.42
N ASP A 53 -0.18 -13.43 -38.39
CA ASP A 53 0.80 -12.86 -39.34
C ASP A 53 0.20 -12.20 -40.58
N GLN A 54 -1.13 -12.14 -40.76
CA GLN A 54 -1.70 -11.62 -42.02
C GLN A 54 -2.55 -10.35 -41.97
N GLN A 55 -2.87 -9.76 -40.81
CA GLN A 55 -3.61 -8.47 -40.77
C GLN A 55 -3.33 -7.63 -39.51
N SER A 56 -2.07 -7.27 -39.25
CA SER A 56 -1.74 -6.49 -38.05
C SER A 56 -1.18 -5.12 -38.43
N GLU A 57 -1.97 -4.06 -38.22
CA GLU A 57 -1.55 -2.64 -38.23
C GLU A 57 -0.51 -2.29 -37.15
N TRP A 58 -0.01 -3.29 -36.42
CA TRP A 58 0.91 -3.11 -35.30
C TRP A 58 2.35 -2.95 -35.78
N SER A 59 3.00 -1.90 -35.30
CA SER A 59 4.43 -1.69 -35.49
C SER A 59 5.27 -2.80 -34.83
N ALA A 60 6.49 -2.99 -35.33
CA ALA A 60 7.45 -3.94 -34.76
C ALA A 60 7.73 -3.69 -33.26
N ASP A 61 7.70 -2.43 -32.80
CA ASP A 61 7.86 -2.10 -31.39
C ASP A 61 6.66 -2.58 -30.57
N GLN A 62 5.44 -2.38 -31.06
CA GLN A 62 4.23 -2.85 -30.38
C GLN A 62 4.18 -4.40 -30.31
N LEU A 63 4.58 -5.10 -31.37
CA LEU A 63 4.73 -6.56 -31.37
C LEU A 63 5.81 -7.04 -30.39
N SER A 64 6.91 -6.29 -30.24
CA SER A 64 7.93 -6.56 -29.22
C SER A 64 7.36 -6.41 -27.79
N ILE A 65 6.53 -5.39 -27.54
CA ILE A 65 5.87 -5.22 -26.25
C ILE A 65 4.91 -6.38 -25.95
N LEU A 66 4.11 -6.79 -26.95
CA LEU A 66 3.18 -7.91 -26.80
C LEU A 66 3.92 -9.22 -26.50
N SER A 67 4.97 -9.54 -27.26
CA SER A 67 5.74 -10.77 -27.06
C SER A 67 6.47 -10.81 -25.70
N GLU A 68 7.04 -9.68 -25.24
CA GLU A 68 7.67 -9.57 -23.91
C GLU A 68 6.63 -9.85 -22.80
N ASN A 69 5.43 -9.27 -22.92
CA ASN A 69 4.35 -9.47 -21.96
C ASN A 69 3.78 -10.90 -22.02
N LEU A 70 3.57 -11.45 -23.21
CA LEU A 70 3.09 -12.82 -23.39
C LEU A 70 4.04 -13.82 -22.74
N SER A 71 5.34 -13.70 -23.02
CA SER A 71 6.38 -14.54 -22.42
C SER A 71 6.39 -14.47 -20.89
N TYR A 72 6.24 -13.26 -20.33
CA TYR A 72 6.12 -13.06 -18.89
C TYR A 72 4.91 -13.79 -18.29
N TYR A 73 3.71 -13.57 -18.82
CA TYR A 73 2.49 -14.18 -18.29
C TYR A 73 2.48 -15.69 -18.44
N THR A 74 2.92 -16.22 -19.58
CA THR A 74 3.07 -17.67 -19.80
C THR A 74 4.02 -18.28 -18.76
N THR A 75 5.14 -17.61 -18.48
CA THR A 75 6.08 -18.07 -17.44
C THR A 75 5.44 -18.07 -16.05
N CYS A 76 4.69 -17.03 -15.70
CA CYS A 76 3.98 -16.95 -14.43
C CYS A 76 2.92 -18.07 -14.29
N VAL A 77 2.12 -18.30 -15.33
CA VAL A 77 1.13 -19.39 -15.37
C VAL A 77 1.81 -20.74 -15.18
N ASN A 78 2.93 -20.98 -15.86
CA ASN A 78 3.69 -22.23 -15.72
C ASN A 78 4.25 -22.42 -14.30
N ILE A 79 4.72 -21.35 -13.65
CA ILE A 79 5.15 -21.41 -12.25
C ILE A 79 3.98 -21.76 -11.32
N VAL A 80 2.80 -21.16 -11.53
CA VAL A 80 1.61 -21.46 -10.72
C VAL A 80 1.13 -22.89 -10.96
N LYS A 81 1.02 -23.34 -12.22
CA LYS A 81 0.69 -24.74 -12.58
C LYS A 81 1.64 -25.71 -11.87
N ARG A 82 2.95 -25.41 -11.89
CA ARG A 82 3.97 -26.21 -11.21
C ARG A 82 3.78 -26.25 -9.69
N ILE A 83 3.54 -25.10 -9.05
CA ILE A 83 3.28 -25.03 -7.59
C ILE A 83 2.03 -25.83 -7.24
N HIS A 84 0.97 -25.73 -8.05
CA HIS A 84 -0.27 -26.49 -7.87
C HIS A 84 -0.03 -28.00 -7.97
N THR A 85 0.72 -28.47 -8.96
CA THR A 85 1.00 -29.91 -9.14
C THR A 85 1.98 -30.48 -8.13
N GLU A 86 2.99 -29.72 -7.71
CA GLU A 86 4.04 -30.21 -6.81
C GLU A 86 3.68 -30.07 -5.33
N GLY A 87 2.68 -29.24 -5.00
CA GLY A 87 2.25 -28.96 -3.64
C GLY A 87 3.28 -28.16 -2.82
N PRO A 88 2.91 -27.78 -1.58
CA PRO A 88 3.80 -27.07 -0.66
C PRO A 88 4.81 -28.04 -0.04
N ALA A 89 5.80 -28.49 -0.81
CA ALA A 89 6.90 -29.29 -0.27
C ALA A 89 7.91 -28.40 0.47
N GLU A 90 8.05 -28.56 1.79
CA GLU A 90 8.93 -27.77 2.67
C GLU A 90 10.41 -27.70 2.21
N SER A 91 10.86 -28.69 1.43
CA SER A 91 12.25 -28.81 0.98
C SER A 91 12.54 -28.21 -0.41
N LYS A 92 11.52 -27.78 -1.17
CA LYS A 92 11.70 -27.23 -2.51
C LYS A 92 11.67 -25.71 -2.50
N LYS A 93 12.77 -25.08 -2.93
CA LYS A 93 12.83 -23.63 -3.12
C LYS A 93 11.76 -23.20 -4.13
N LEU A 94 10.93 -22.23 -3.75
CA LEU A 94 9.94 -21.60 -4.63
C LEU A 94 10.61 -21.13 -5.95
N PRO A 95 10.01 -21.41 -7.11
CA PRO A 95 10.48 -20.87 -8.38
C PRO A 95 10.53 -19.34 -8.30
N LYS A 96 11.60 -18.73 -8.82
CA LYS A 96 11.67 -17.28 -8.93
C LYS A 96 10.73 -16.82 -10.02
N PHE A 97 9.77 -15.96 -9.67
CA PHE A 97 8.95 -15.29 -10.67
C PHE A 97 9.82 -14.41 -11.58
N PRO A 98 9.52 -14.35 -12.88
CA PRO A 98 10.20 -13.43 -13.79
C PRO A 98 9.97 -11.98 -13.34
N SER A 99 10.88 -11.08 -13.73
CA SER A 99 10.66 -9.64 -13.54
C SER A 99 9.56 -9.14 -14.47
N LEU A 100 8.73 -8.22 -13.98
CA LEU A 100 7.71 -7.56 -14.79
C LEU A 100 8.34 -6.90 -16.04
N PRO A 101 7.74 -7.04 -17.24
CA PRO A 101 8.18 -6.35 -18.44
C PRO A 101 8.37 -4.85 -18.22
N LYS A 102 9.43 -4.28 -18.81
CA LYS A 102 9.72 -2.84 -18.64
C LYS A 102 8.68 -1.99 -19.35
N ARG A 103 8.15 -2.48 -20.47
CA ARG A 103 7.13 -1.83 -21.29
C ARG A 103 5.76 -2.41 -20.96
N LYS A 104 4.85 -1.54 -20.52
CA LYS A 104 3.50 -1.91 -20.07
C LYS A 104 2.57 -2.02 -21.27
N LEU A 105 1.65 -2.97 -21.26
CA LEU A 105 0.61 -3.08 -22.29
C LEU A 105 -0.20 -1.78 -22.47
N LEU A 106 -0.41 -0.99 -21.40
CA LEU A 106 -1.07 0.32 -21.50
C LEU A 106 -0.39 1.30 -22.47
N SER A 107 0.92 1.19 -22.72
CA SER A 107 1.58 2.06 -23.69
C SER A 107 1.12 1.81 -25.14
N LEU A 108 0.52 0.65 -25.41
CA LEU A 108 -0.04 0.30 -26.72
C LEU A 108 -1.32 1.08 -27.03
N TYR A 109 -2.06 1.48 -26.00
CA TYR A 109 -3.33 2.21 -26.11
C TYR A 109 -3.15 3.74 -26.08
N GLY A 110 -1.92 4.23 -26.21
CA GLY A 110 -1.63 5.66 -26.08
C GLY A 110 -1.77 6.21 -24.65
N GLU A 111 -2.18 5.39 -23.68
CA GLU A 111 -2.22 5.73 -22.27
C GLU A 111 -0.81 5.68 -21.68
N GLN A 112 -0.02 6.71 -21.98
CA GLN A 112 1.14 6.98 -21.17
C GLN A 112 0.68 7.48 -19.80
N ALA A 113 1.21 6.89 -18.73
CA ALA A 113 1.00 7.41 -17.38
C ALA A 113 1.31 8.90 -17.39
N LYS A 114 0.28 9.75 -17.20
CA LYS A 114 0.43 11.19 -17.21
C LYS A 114 1.52 11.55 -16.20
N LYS A 115 2.69 11.95 -16.70
CA LYS A 115 3.77 12.43 -15.83
C LYS A 115 3.21 13.65 -15.12
N ARG A 116 3.08 13.58 -13.79
CA ARG A 116 2.68 14.74 -12.99
C ARG A 116 3.63 15.89 -13.34
N LYS A 117 3.07 16.99 -13.84
CA LYS A 117 3.83 18.22 -14.07
C LYS A 117 4.43 18.63 -12.72
N MET A 118 5.75 18.76 -12.64
CA MET A 118 6.39 19.27 -11.43
C MET A 118 5.93 20.71 -11.21
N MET A 119 5.52 21.02 -9.99
CA MET A 119 5.16 22.38 -9.59
C MET A 119 6.41 23.24 -9.49
N THR A 120 6.30 24.53 -9.84
CA THR A 120 7.34 25.51 -9.49
C THR A 120 7.40 25.72 -7.97
N PRO A 121 8.49 26.28 -7.42
CA PRO A 121 8.56 26.60 -6.00
C PRO A 121 7.39 27.48 -5.52
N GLU A 122 6.95 28.45 -6.32
CA GLU A 122 5.83 29.35 -6.05
C GLU A 122 4.50 28.60 -6.08
N GLU A 123 4.27 27.77 -7.10
CA GLU A 123 3.08 26.92 -7.20
C GLU A 123 2.98 25.97 -5.99
N LEU A 124 4.11 25.38 -5.57
CA LEU A 124 4.16 24.52 -4.39
C LEU A 124 3.88 25.29 -3.11
N HIS A 125 4.44 26.49 -2.95
CA HIS A 125 4.20 27.33 -1.78
C HIS A 125 2.72 27.71 -1.66
N GLN A 126 2.12 28.19 -2.75
CA GLN A 126 0.69 28.51 -2.79
C GLN A 126 -0.16 27.27 -2.51
N TYR A 127 0.21 26.12 -3.09
CA TYR A 127 -0.47 24.86 -2.82
C TYR A 127 -0.45 24.51 -1.33
N LEU A 128 0.70 24.56 -0.67
CA LEU A 128 0.82 24.26 0.76
C LEU A 128 0.01 25.23 1.63
N ILE A 129 -0.03 26.52 1.29
CA ILE A 129 -0.88 27.50 1.99
C ILE A 129 -2.35 27.11 1.91
N THR A 130 -2.84 26.67 0.73
CA THR A 130 -4.25 26.24 0.60
C THR A 130 -4.60 25.00 1.42
N LYS A 131 -3.59 24.30 1.94
CA LYS A 131 -3.73 23.08 2.74
C LYS A 131 -3.45 23.30 4.22
N GLU A 132 -3.13 24.53 4.61
CA GLU A 132 -2.98 24.89 6.00
C GLU A 132 -4.32 24.82 6.72
N ILE A 133 -4.31 24.22 7.90
CA ILE A 133 -5.47 24.06 8.75
C ILE A 133 -5.22 24.71 10.12
N ASP A 134 -6.28 25.28 10.66
CA ASP A 134 -6.27 25.81 12.01
C ASP A 134 -6.38 24.66 13.03
N VAL A 135 -5.22 24.23 13.52
CA VAL A 135 -5.13 23.14 14.51
C VAL A 135 -5.55 23.59 15.91
N THR A 136 -5.60 24.91 16.18
CA THR A 136 -5.92 25.46 17.52
C THR A 136 -7.38 25.27 17.91
N LYS A 137 -8.28 25.20 16.93
CA LYS A 137 -9.72 24.91 17.13
C LYS A 137 -10.01 23.44 17.47
N THR A 138 -9.01 22.58 17.50
CA THR A 138 -9.13 21.12 17.62
C THR A 138 -9.02 20.62 19.06
N ALA A 139 -9.14 21.49 20.06
CA ALA A 139 -8.91 21.14 21.47
C ALA A 139 -9.94 20.16 22.07
N ARG A 140 -10.94 19.70 21.31
CA ARG A 140 -11.84 18.64 21.77
C ARG A 140 -11.62 17.37 20.96
N LYS A 141 -11.15 16.32 21.64
CA LYS A 141 -11.16 14.92 21.20
C LYS A 141 -12.61 14.39 21.08
N GLU A 142 -13.49 15.16 20.46
CA GLU A 142 -14.84 14.69 20.17
C GLU A 142 -14.72 13.82 18.93
N VAL A 143 -15.00 12.52 19.11
CA VAL A 143 -15.17 11.59 18.00
C VAL A 143 -16.24 12.21 17.10
N PHE A 144 -15.92 12.43 15.82
CA PHE A 144 -16.90 12.91 14.86
C PHE A 144 -17.93 11.80 14.63
N ILE A 145 -19.04 11.88 15.35
CA ILE A 145 -20.19 10.99 15.24
C ILE A 145 -21.31 11.79 14.60
N PHE A 146 -21.91 11.25 13.55
CA PHE A 146 -23.12 11.80 12.95
C PHE A 146 -24.16 10.71 12.81
N SER A 147 -25.43 11.07 12.98
CA SER A 147 -26.54 10.18 12.67
C SER A 147 -27.11 10.53 11.30
N ALA A 148 -27.46 9.52 10.51
CA ALA A 148 -28.15 9.73 9.23
C ALA A 148 -29.50 10.44 9.42
N SER A 149 -30.13 10.28 10.59
CA SER A 149 -31.36 10.99 10.97
C SER A 149 -31.21 12.51 11.04
N ASP A 150 -29.98 13.01 11.20
CA ASP A 150 -29.71 14.45 11.33
C ASP A 150 -29.62 15.15 9.97
N ILE A 151 -29.62 14.40 8.87
CA ILE A 151 -29.47 14.90 7.51
C ILE A 151 -30.87 15.05 6.90
N THR A 152 -31.53 16.16 7.20
CA THR A 152 -32.91 16.41 6.73
C THR A 152 -32.97 17.14 5.39
N THR A 153 -31.89 17.81 4.98
CA THR A 153 -31.80 18.55 3.72
C THR A 153 -30.42 18.41 3.05
N PRO A 154 -30.31 18.64 1.73
CA PRO A 154 -29.02 18.66 1.04
C PRO A 154 -28.03 19.68 1.61
N ASP A 155 -28.49 20.87 2.02
CA ASP A 155 -27.61 21.90 2.59
C ASP A 155 -27.00 21.45 3.92
N ILE A 156 -27.77 20.77 4.76
CA ILE A 156 -27.27 20.17 6.00
C ILE A 156 -26.26 19.05 5.67
N ALA A 157 -26.54 18.23 4.65
CA ALA A 157 -25.61 17.20 4.20
C ALA A 157 -24.27 17.81 3.76
N VAL A 158 -24.30 18.87 2.96
CA VAL A 158 -23.10 19.60 2.51
C VAL A 158 -22.31 20.13 3.70
N ALA A 159 -22.98 20.78 4.66
CA ALA A 159 -22.32 21.30 5.85
C ALA A 159 -21.66 20.20 6.70
N LYS A 160 -22.34 19.05 6.86
CA LYS A 160 -21.80 17.89 7.59
C LYS A 160 -20.62 17.23 6.86
N LEU A 161 -20.70 17.09 5.54
CA LEU A 161 -19.60 16.57 4.72
C LEU A 161 -18.37 17.50 4.76
N GLN A 162 -18.58 18.81 4.70
CA GLN A 162 -17.51 19.78 4.85
C GLN A 162 -16.83 19.69 6.22
N GLU A 163 -17.60 19.56 7.30
CA GLU A 163 -17.01 19.39 8.63
C GLU A 163 -16.28 18.05 8.76
N GLY A 164 -16.86 16.95 8.27
CA GLY A 164 -16.19 15.65 8.22
C GLY A 164 -14.87 15.69 7.46
N TYR A 165 -14.82 16.39 6.32
CA TYR A 165 -13.59 16.57 5.56
C TYR A 165 -12.54 17.39 6.33
N ARG A 166 -12.93 18.45 7.05
CA ARG A 166 -12.00 19.21 7.90
C ARG A 166 -11.43 18.35 9.03
N GLN A 167 -12.24 17.46 9.61
CA GLN A 167 -11.76 16.53 10.65
C GLN A 167 -10.70 15.57 10.09
N ILE A 168 -10.92 15.04 8.87
CA ILE A 168 -9.91 14.23 8.18
C ILE A 168 -8.62 15.04 7.98
N GLN A 169 -8.71 16.28 7.48
CA GLN A 169 -7.53 17.12 7.29
C GLN A 169 -6.77 17.38 8.62
N ARG A 170 -7.47 17.59 9.73
CA ARG A 170 -6.89 17.72 11.08
C ARG A 170 -6.16 16.45 11.52
N GLN A 171 -6.76 15.30 11.28
CA GLN A 171 -6.12 14.02 11.54
C GLN A 171 -4.86 13.84 10.68
N GLU A 172 -4.89 14.23 9.41
CA GLU A 172 -3.73 14.16 8.52
C GLU A 172 -2.60 15.08 8.97
N ALA A 173 -2.87 16.32 9.39
CA ALA A 173 -1.83 17.21 9.92
C ALA A 173 -1.20 16.66 11.21
N THR A 174 -2.03 16.11 12.10
CA THR A 174 -1.56 15.46 13.33
C THR A 174 -0.70 14.24 12.99
N SER A 175 -1.16 13.40 12.06
CA SER A 175 -0.43 12.25 11.53
C SER A 175 0.90 12.68 10.90
N MET A 176 0.92 13.77 10.13
CA MET A 176 2.13 14.34 9.55
C MET A 176 3.14 14.71 10.63
N CYS A 177 2.69 15.41 11.69
CA CYS A 177 3.55 15.75 12.82
C CYS A 177 4.19 14.50 13.46
N PHE A 178 3.38 13.47 13.74
CA PHE A 178 3.89 12.20 14.26
C PHE A 178 4.85 11.51 13.30
N ASN A 179 4.55 11.48 12.00
CA ASN A 179 5.42 10.90 10.98
C ASN A 179 6.78 11.60 10.91
N LEU A 180 6.82 12.94 11.06
CA LEU A 180 8.06 13.70 11.08
C LEU A 180 8.88 13.43 12.34
N GLN A 181 8.24 13.41 13.51
CA GLN A 181 8.88 13.08 14.79
C GLN A 181 9.41 11.65 14.79
N TYR A 182 8.59 10.69 14.37
CA TYR A 182 8.96 9.29 14.29
C TYR A 182 10.06 9.05 13.26
N GLY A 183 9.99 9.73 12.11
CA GLY A 183 11.06 9.73 11.12
C GLY A 183 12.39 10.27 11.66
N TYR A 184 12.37 11.27 12.53
CA TYR A 184 13.57 11.79 13.19
C TYR A 184 14.13 10.77 14.19
N LEU A 185 13.27 10.18 15.01
CA LEU A 185 13.65 9.12 15.95
C LEU A 185 14.28 7.92 15.22
N LEU A 186 13.72 7.51 14.08
CA LEU A 186 14.28 6.46 13.25
C LEU A 186 15.66 6.81 12.68
N ASP A 187 15.91 8.09 12.38
CA ASP A 187 17.21 8.56 11.87
C ASP A 187 18.28 8.45 12.96
N VAL A 188 17.99 8.96 14.16
CA VAL A 188 18.86 8.84 15.35
C VAL A 188 19.12 7.37 15.70
N THR A 189 18.06 6.55 15.71
CA THR A 189 18.16 5.11 16.00
C THR A 189 19.04 4.39 14.97
N PHE A 190 18.93 4.75 13.70
CA PHE A 190 19.77 4.18 12.65
C PHE A 190 21.24 4.53 12.82
N GLU A 191 21.57 5.77 13.22
CA GLU A 191 22.95 6.16 13.50
C GLU A 191 23.55 5.40 14.68
N LEU A 192 22.77 5.21 15.76
CA LEU A 192 23.17 4.38 16.90
C LEU A 192 23.40 2.93 16.49
N TYR A 193 22.46 2.36 15.74
CA TYR A 193 22.57 1.00 15.20
C TYR A 193 23.82 0.82 14.33
N ALA A 194 24.15 1.82 13.49
CA ALA A 194 25.33 1.78 12.64
C ALA A 194 26.62 1.71 13.48
N LYS A 195 26.72 2.52 14.54
CA LYS A 195 27.86 2.48 15.48
C LYS A 195 27.97 1.14 16.20
N GLU A 196 26.85 0.60 16.69
CA GLU A 196 26.83 -0.74 17.32
C GLU A 196 27.27 -1.83 16.35
N LYS A 197 26.84 -1.72 15.08
CA LYS A 197 27.23 -2.66 14.03
C LYS A 197 28.72 -2.58 13.70
N GLU A 198 29.29 -1.38 13.63
CA GLU A 198 30.73 -1.16 13.44
C GLU A 198 31.55 -1.72 14.62
N SER A 199 31.02 -1.62 15.85
CA SER A 199 31.65 -2.20 17.05
C SER A 199 31.47 -3.72 17.20
N GLY A 200 30.72 -4.37 16.31
CA GLY A 200 30.44 -5.80 16.36
C GLY A 200 29.36 -6.23 17.37
N LEU A 201 28.78 -5.29 18.13
CA LEU A 201 27.67 -5.56 19.06
C LEU A 201 26.37 -5.95 18.35
N GLN A 202 26.24 -5.56 17.08
CA GLN A 202 25.05 -5.83 16.27
C GLN A 202 25.37 -6.64 15.01
N GLY A 203 25.06 -7.95 15.05
CA GLY A 203 25.32 -8.87 13.94
C GLY A 203 24.27 -8.86 12.83
N GLN A 204 23.05 -8.40 13.10
CA GLN A 204 21.95 -8.53 12.14
C GLN A 204 21.94 -7.41 11.07
N LYS A 205 21.12 -7.58 10.03
CA LYS A 205 20.86 -6.50 9.06
C LYS A 205 19.78 -5.57 9.60
N TRP A 206 19.89 -4.28 9.27
CA TRP A 206 18.93 -3.27 9.70
C TRP A 206 17.47 -3.61 9.33
N ASP A 207 17.24 -4.19 8.15
CA ASP A 207 15.89 -4.61 7.74
C ASP A 207 15.33 -5.73 8.63
N ASP A 208 16.16 -6.69 9.00
CA ASP A 208 15.77 -7.79 9.90
C ASP A 208 15.52 -7.26 11.30
N TRP A 209 16.39 -6.36 11.79
CA TRP A 209 16.22 -5.70 13.09
C TRP A 209 14.91 -4.93 13.19
N LEU A 210 14.58 -4.13 12.17
CA LEU A 210 13.34 -3.35 12.14
C LEU A 210 12.10 -4.25 12.14
N LYS A 211 12.11 -5.32 11.35
CA LYS A 211 10.99 -6.27 11.29
C LYS A 211 10.80 -6.98 12.63
N GLN A 212 11.88 -7.45 13.24
CA GLN A 212 11.84 -8.20 14.49
C GLN A 212 11.46 -7.34 15.70
N ASN A 213 11.98 -6.11 15.80
CA ASN A 213 11.84 -5.29 17.01
C ASN A 213 10.70 -4.27 16.96
N ILE A 214 10.34 -3.79 15.76
CA ILE A 214 9.38 -2.68 15.59
C ILE A 214 8.22 -3.07 14.67
N GLY A 215 8.36 -4.12 13.87
CA GLY A 215 7.32 -4.58 12.94
C GLY A 215 7.17 -3.69 11.69
N ILE A 216 8.20 -2.94 11.31
CA ILE A 216 8.17 -2.09 10.10
C ILE A 216 9.17 -2.54 9.04
N SER A 217 8.89 -2.23 7.77
CA SER A 217 9.82 -2.48 6.68
C SER A 217 10.91 -1.41 6.58
N SER A 218 12.11 -1.79 6.13
CA SER A 218 13.20 -0.83 5.84
C SER A 218 12.81 0.22 4.78
N SER A 219 11.97 -0.15 3.81
CA SER A 219 11.42 0.78 2.81
C SER A 219 10.61 1.90 3.46
N TYR A 220 9.69 1.55 4.36
CA TYR A 220 8.88 2.53 5.09
C TYR A 220 9.74 3.44 5.99
N SER A 221 10.65 2.83 6.77
CA SER A 221 11.62 3.56 7.60
C SER A 221 12.44 4.56 6.79
N ARG A 222 12.91 4.19 5.59
CA ARG A 222 13.67 5.08 4.71
C ARG A 222 12.85 6.30 4.28
N LYS A 223 11.58 6.11 3.90
CA LYS A 223 10.69 7.21 3.49
C LYS A 223 10.47 8.20 4.62
N LEU A 224 10.20 7.72 5.83
CA LEU A 224 10.00 8.56 7.01
C LEU A 224 11.26 9.39 7.34
N ARG A 225 12.43 8.75 7.36
CA ARG A 225 13.71 9.43 7.59
C ARG A 225 14.03 10.47 6.53
N GLU A 226 13.79 10.14 5.26
CA GLU A 226 14.02 11.06 4.12
C GLU A 226 13.18 12.33 4.25
N ILE A 227 11.89 12.19 4.53
CA ILE A 227 10.98 13.35 4.68
C ILE A 227 11.25 14.11 5.96
N SER A 228 11.52 13.42 7.08
CA SER A 228 11.87 14.07 8.33
C SER A 228 13.13 14.94 8.17
N ARG A 229 14.21 14.41 7.58
CA ARG A 229 15.41 15.22 7.29
C ARG A 229 15.13 16.41 6.37
N LEU A 230 14.28 16.24 5.37
CA LEU A 230 13.93 17.30 4.43
C LEU A 230 13.11 18.42 5.08
N LEU A 231 12.16 18.07 5.94
CA LEU A 231 11.18 19.00 6.51
C LEU A 231 11.49 19.43 7.94
N ARG A 232 12.55 18.90 8.57
CA ARG A 232 12.95 19.24 9.94
C ARG A 232 13.02 20.76 10.20
N PRO A 233 13.60 21.59 9.32
CA PRO A 233 13.63 23.05 9.54
C PRO A 233 12.23 23.69 9.53
N TYR A 234 11.26 23.02 8.91
CA TYR A 234 9.89 23.52 8.68
C TYR A 234 8.85 22.73 9.48
N MET A 235 9.27 21.90 10.44
CA MET A 235 8.41 20.92 11.10
C MET A 235 7.16 21.56 11.73
N LEU A 236 7.31 22.73 12.38
CA LEU A 236 6.19 23.46 12.97
C LEU A 236 5.14 23.85 11.92
N ARG A 237 5.57 24.33 10.74
CA ARG A 237 4.67 24.69 9.65
C ARG A 237 4.01 23.46 9.04
N PHE A 238 4.73 22.36 8.89
CA PHE A 238 4.15 21.12 8.35
C PHE A 238 3.20 20.42 9.33
N SER A 239 3.28 20.71 10.63
CA SER A 239 2.31 20.22 11.61
C SER A 239 0.91 20.85 11.48
N THR A 240 0.78 21.92 10.71
CA THR A 240 -0.50 22.57 10.39
C THR A 240 -0.99 22.27 8.97
N VAL A 241 -0.30 21.43 8.21
CA VAL A 241 -0.68 21.11 6.83
C VAL A 241 -1.52 19.83 6.81
N GLY A 242 -2.79 19.93 6.41
CA GLY A 242 -3.73 18.82 6.33
C GLY A 242 -3.54 17.93 5.10
N LEU A 243 -2.30 17.52 4.82
CA LEU A 243 -1.95 16.66 3.71
C LEU A 243 -1.53 15.25 4.17
N PRO A 244 -1.95 14.19 3.45
CA PRO A 244 -1.46 12.85 3.70
C PRO A 244 0.05 12.72 3.51
N PHE A 245 0.69 11.89 4.33
CA PHE A 245 2.13 11.61 4.22
C PHE A 245 2.55 11.14 2.83
N ILE A 246 1.73 10.31 2.19
CA ILE A 246 2.04 9.78 0.86
C ILE A 246 2.09 10.89 -0.20
N GLU A 247 1.26 11.91 -0.05
CA GLU A 247 1.22 13.05 -0.96
C GLU A 247 2.45 13.92 -0.79
N VAL A 248 2.83 14.24 0.45
CA VAL A 248 4.08 14.95 0.76
C VAL A 248 5.30 14.17 0.27
N TYR A 249 5.32 12.85 0.45
CA TYR A 249 6.38 11.99 -0.08
C TYR A 249 6.47 12.02 -1.60
N SER A 250 5.33 12.11 -2.29
CA SER A 250 5.29 12.23 -3.75
C SER A 250 5.93 13.54 -4.23
N MET A 251 5.83 14.62 -3.44
CA MET A 251 6.36 15.96 -3.72
C MET A 251 7.79 16.20 -3.22
N ARG A 252 8.47 15.18 -2.71
CA ARG A 252 9.79 15.34 -2.06
C ARG A 252 10.86 15.96 -2.97
N LYS A 253 10.76 15.76 -4.29
CA LYS A 253 11.72 16.33 -5.26
C LYS A 253 11.50 17.84 -5.40
N GLU A 254 10.24 18.25 -5.50
CA GLU A 254 9.82 19.64 -5.52
C GLU A 254 10.21 20.34 -4.22
N LEU A 255 9.89 19.74 -3.07
CA LEU A 255 10.26 20.24 -1.75
C LEU A 255 11.78 20.41 -1.59
N LYS A 256 12.58 19.45 -2.07
CA LYS A 256 14.04 19.54 -2.05
C LYS A 256 14.54 20.68 -2.95
N LYS A 257 14.01 20.81 -4.17
CA LYS A 257 14.39 21.88 -5.10
C LYS A 257 14.07 23.26 -4.52
N THR A 258 12.91 23.42 -3.89
CA THR A 258 12.51 24.65 -3.19
C THR A 258 13.51 24.97 -2.08
N ARG A 259 13.84 24.01 -1.21
CA ARG A 259 14.82 24.22 -0.14
C ARG A 259 16.19 24.66 -0.68
N ASP A 260 16.68 23.96 -1.69
CA ASP A 260 18.03 24.22 -2.24
C ASP A 260 18.06 25.50 -3.10
N GLY A 261 16.93 25.95 -3.66
CA GLY A 261 16.81 27.16 -4.47
C GLY A 261 16.68 28.47 -3.68
N PHE A 262 16.31 28.40 -2.39
CA PHE A 262 16.15 29.58 -1.54
C PHE A 262 17.38 29.95 -0.71
N GLY A 263 18.49 29.19 -0.79
CA GLY A 263 19.77 29.58 -0.18
C GLY A 263 19.69 29.90 1.31
N TYR A 264 18.86 29.18 2.07
CA TYR A 264 18.87 29.27 3.52
C TYR A 264 19.95 28.33 4.06
N ASP A 265 21.15 28.89 4.24
CA ASP A 265 22.17 28.40 5.18
C ASP A 265 21.73 28.64 6.64
#